data_AF-A0A3N5S5S7-F1
#
_entry.id   AF-A0A3N5S5S7-F1
#
_cell.length_a   1.000
_cell.length_b   1.000
_cell.length_c   1.000
_cell.angle_alpha   90.00
_cell.angle_beta   90.00
_cell.angle_gamma   90.00
#
_symmetry.space_group_name_H-M   'P 1'
#
loop_
_entity.id
_entity.type
_entity.pdbx_description
1 polymer ?
#
loop_
_entity_poly.entity_id
_entity_poly.type
_entity_poly.pdbx_seq_one_letter_code
_entity_poly.pdbx_strand_id
1 'polypeptide(L)'
;MKRFNRALAQFMTIKAIRLNEVINVAEQLYFTDDDCDEILSWDRTRARQTWRRLKNNVFRRKASGINPALCTFCVYHNFRHFKRSACKGCDYGKRHGLCGSKSKPNDYATIMRAFGYAGENPLRFFTDSYYRRLISGIEKDLHIYWWMLW
;
A
#
# COMPACT_ATOMS: atom_id res chain seq x y z
N MET A 1 8.10 13.32 16.69
CA MET A 1 8.40 11.99 16.10
C MET A 1 7.36 11.60 15.06
N LYS A 2 7.74 11.45 13.78
CA LYS A 2 6.86 11.02 12.66
C LYS A 2 6.85 9.49 12.47
N ARG A 3 6.75 8.72 13.57
CA ARG A 3 6.87 7.25 13.55
C ARG A 3 5.83 6.58 12.64
N PHE A 4 4.58 7.04 12.68
CA PHE A 4 3.52 6.48 11.82
C PHE A 4 3.74 6.79 10.33
N ASN A 5 4.25 7.98 10.00
CA ASN A 5 4.60 8.33 8.62
C ASN A 5 5.75 7.43 8.13
N ARG A 6 6.81 7.27 8.95
CA ARG A 6 7.92 6.35 8.65
C ARG A 6 7.44 4.91 8.49
N ALA A 7 6.52 4.45 9.33
CA ALA A 7 5.96 3.11 9.23
C ALA A 7 5.21 2.88 7.91
N LEU A 8 4.41 3.88 7.49
CA LEU A 8 3.70 3.84 6.20
C LEU A 8 4.67 3.87 5.02
N ALA A 9 5.68 4.73 5.05
CA ALA A 9 6.71 4.80 4.01
C ALA A 9 7.48 3.47 3.91
N GLN A 10 8.00 2.95 5.03
CA GLN A 10 8.70 1.66 5.06
C GLN A 10 7.84 0.50 4.56
N PHE A 11 6.56 0.45 4.94
CA PHE A 11 5.64 -0.57 4.45
C PHE A 11 5.50 -0.55 2.93
N MET A 12 5.50 0.63 2.32
CA MET A 12 5.39 0.80 0.88
C MET A 12 6.69 0.50 0.16
N THR A 13 7.82 1.01 0.66
CA THR A 13 9.16 0.71 0.15
C THR A 13 9.45 -0.78 0.13
N ILE A 14 9.21 -1.50 1.24
CA ILE A 14 9.48 -2.94 1.32
C ILE A 14 8.63 -3.72 0.32
N LYS A 15 7.39 -3.27 0.07
CA LYS A 15 6.54 -3.89 -0.95
C LYS A 15 7.03 -3.58 -2.37
N ALA A 16 7.49 -2.36 -2.64
CA ALA A 16 8.06 -1.96 -3.93
C ALA A 16 9.30 -2.82 -4.26
N ILE A 17 10.23 -2.91 -3.31
CA ILE A 17 11.43 -3.76 -3.38
C ILE A 17 11.03 -5.20 -3.68
N ARG A 18 10.05 -5.76 -2.93
CA ARG A 18 9.61 -7.15 -3.15
C ARG A 18 9.01 -7.39 -4.54
N LEU A 19 8.31 -6.41 -5.10
CA LEU A 19 7.79 -6.51 -6.47
C LEU A 19 8.91 -6.46 -7.50
N ASN A 20 9.93 -5.65 -7.25
CA ASN A 20 11.13 -5.63 -8.08
C ASN A 20 11.86 -6.98 -8.06
N GLU A 21 12.14 -7.51 -6.87
CA GLU A 21 12.90 -8.74 -6.69
C GLU A 21 12.24 -9.99 -7.31
N VAL A 22 10.90 -10.08 -7.27
CA VAL A 22 10.20 -11.33 -7.67
C VAL A 22 9.59 -11.25 -9.05
N ILE A 23 9.03 -10.10 -9.43
CA ILE A 23 8.30 -9.96 -10.71
C ILE A 23 8.87 -8.84 -11.60
N ASN A 24 10.06 -8.33 -11.28
CA ASN A 24 10.80 -7.34 -12.06
C ASN A 24 10.00 -6.05 -12.35
N VAL A 25 9.17 -5.62 -11.40
CA VAL A 25 8.51 -4.32 -11.45
C VAL A 25 9.46 -3.27 -10.89
N ALA A 26 9.79 -2.24 -11.67
CA ALA A 26 10.59 -1.13 -11.15
C ALA A 26 9.90 -0.49 -9.93
N GLU A 27 10.64 -0.27 -8.85
CA GLU A 27 10.08 0.22 -7.57
C GLU A 27 9.26 1.50 -7.76
N GLN A 28 9.76 2.40 -8.61
CA GLN A 28 9.15 3.69 -8.94
C GLN A 28 7.77 3.58 -9.60
N LEU A 29 7.43 2.44 -10.22
CA LEU A 29 6.07 2.19 -10.72
C LEU A 29 5.08 1.95 -9.58
N TYR A 30 5.59 1.52 -8.42
CA TYR A 30 4.78 1.16 -7.28
C TYR A 30 4.85 2.17 -6.14
N PHE A 31 5.99 2.81 -5.92
CA PHE A 31 6.19 3.79 -4.86
C PHE A 31 7.35 4.73 -5.23
N THR A 32 7.03 6.00 -5.43
CA THR A 32 7.97 7.07 -5.82
C THR A 32 8.45 7.88 -4.63
N ASP A 33 9.50 8.68 -4.84
CA ASP A 33 9.97 9.64 -3.84
C ASP A 33 8.88 10.68 -3.50
N ASP A 34 8.11 11.15 -4.50
CA ASP A 34 6.97 12.05 -4.29
C ASP A 34 5.89 11.43 -3.37
N ASP A 35 5.64 10.13 -3.49
CA ASP A 35 4.73 9.42 -2.59
C ASP A 35 5.28 9.38 -1.16
N CYS A 36 6.57 9.12 -1.02
CA CYS A 36 7.25 9.10 0.26
C CYS A 36 7.18 10.47 0.94
N ASP A 37 7.52 11.53 0.20
CA ASP A 37 7.47 12.90 0.68
C ASP A 37 6.05 13.32 1.06
N GLU A 38 5.04 12.94 0.27
CA GLU A 38 3.63 13.17 0.63
C GLU A 38 3.28 12.50 1.96
N ILE A 39 3.60 11.21 2.16
CA ILE A 39 3.35 10.52 3.44
C ILE A 39 4.07 11.22 4.57
N LEU A 40 5.34 11.58 4.38
CA LEU A 40 6.15 12.24 5.38
C LEU A 40 5.62 13.63 5.72
N SER A 41 4.92 14.30 4.81
CA SER A 41 4.29 15.61 5.03
C SER A 41 3.03 15.54 5.89
N TRP A 42 2.34 14.39 5.95
CA TRP A 42 1.07 14.26 6.67
C TRP A 42 1.20 14.59 8.16
N ASP A 43 0.15 15.22 8.69
CA ASP A 43 0.03 15.43 10.13
C ASP A 43 -0.03 14.08 10.89
N ARG A 44 0.30 14.14 12.18
CA ARG A 44 0.37 12.96 13.05
C ARG A 44 -0.98 12.22 13.13
N THR A 45 -2.10 12.93 13.12
CA THR A 45 -3.44 12.34 13.25
C THR A 45 -3.78 11.54 12.02
N ARG A 46 -3.57 12.10 10.82
CA ARG A 46 -3.75 11.42 9.54
C ARG A 46 -2.87 10.17 9.46
N ALA A 47 -1.58 10.29 9.73
CA ALA A 47 -0.66 9.15 9.67
C ALA A 47 -1.03 8.03 10.66
N ARG A 48 -1.35 8.37 11.91
CA ARG A 48 -1.78 7.40 12.94
C ARG A 48 -3.05 6.68 12.53
N GLN A 49 -4.07 7.42 12.06
CA GLN A 49 -5.34 6.82 11.64
C GLN A 49 -5.15 5.89 10.44
N THR A 50 -4.35 6.29 9.45
CA THR A 50 -4.01 5.45 8.30
C THR A 50 -3.32 4.16 8.75
N TRP A 51 -2.27 4.24 9.57
CA TRP A 51 -1.58 3.06 10.11
C TRP A 51 -2.54 2.12 10.86
N ARG A 52 -3.38 2.66 11.75
CA ARG A 52 -4.38 1.88 12.48
C ARG A 52 -5.36 1.15 11.57
N ARG A 53 -5.84 1.82 10.52
CA ARG A 53 -6.77 1.21 9.56
C ARG A 53 -6.09 0.12 8.73
N LEU A 54 -4.84 0.33 8.32
CA LEU A 54 -3.98 -0.68 7.67
C LEU A 54 -3.87 -1.95 8.53
N LYS A 55 -3.56 -1.79 9.81
CA LYS A 55 -3.54 -2.92 10.74
C LYS A 55 -4.87 -3.62 10.85
N ASN A 56 -5.96 -2.89 11.04
CA ASN A 56 -7.29 -3.51 11.17
C ASN A 56 -7.66 -4.32 9.91
N ASN A 57 -7.32 -3.80 8.74
CA ASN A 57 -7.53 -4.44 7.46
C ASN A 57 -6.77 -5.77 7.33
N VAL A 58 -5.49 -5.80 7.71
CA VAL A 58 -4.70 -7.03 7.68
C VAL A 58 -5.11 -8.00 8.80
N PHE A 59 -5.16 -7.53 10.05
CA PHE A 59 -5.31 -8.40 11.22
C PHE A 59 -6.74 -8.90 11.43
N ARG A 60 -7.75 -8.06 11.20
CA ARG A 60 -9.16 -8.42 11.42
C ARG A 60 -9.85 -8.91 10.15
N ARG A 61 -9.49 -8.35 8.99
CA ARG A 61 -10.15 -8.67 7.71
C ARG A 61 -9.36 -9.58 6.80
N LYS A 62 -8.16 -10.00 7.23
CA LYS A 62 -7.29 -10.91 6.48
C LYS A 62 -7.01 -10.40 5.06
N ALA A 63 -6.84 -9.08 4.92
CA ALA A 63 -6.51 -8.49 3.63
C ALA A 63 -5.19 -9.07 3.09
N SER A 64 -5.17 -9.37 1.79
CA SER A 64 -4.03 -9.93 1.06
C SER A 64 -4.00 -9.41 -0.37
N GLY A 65 -2.87 -9.62 -1.03
CA GLY A 65 -2.63 -9.32 -2.43
C GLY A 65 -2.55 -7.84 -2.74
N ILE A 66 -2.46 -7.55 -4.04
CA ILE A 66 -2.62 -6.24 -4.63
C ILE A 66 -4.00 -6.21 -5.27
N ASN A 67 -4.88 -5.34 -4.78
CA ASN A 67 -6.24 -5.27 -5.25
C ASN A 67 -6.42 -4.13 -6.28
N PRO A 68 -6.97 -4.39 -7.48
CA PRO A 68 -7.20 -3.37 -8.51
C PRO A 68 -8.13 -2.25 -8.07
N ALA A 69 -9.19 -2.60 -7.37
CA ALA A 69 -10.22 -1.67 -6.96
C ALA A 69 -9.81 -0.86 -5.71
N LEU A 70 -8.71 -1.23 -5.06
CA LEU A 70 -8.26 -0.63 -3.80
C LEU A 70 -6.80 -0.24 -3.91
N CYS A 71 -6.57 1.06 -4.03
CA CYS A 71 -5.23 1.65 -3.94
C CYS A 71 -4.48 1.09 -2.71
N THR A 72 -3.18 0.83 -2.86
CA THR A 72 -2.30 0.31 -1.80
C THR A 72 -2.36 1.13 -0.51
N PHE A 73 -2.60 2.44 -0.61
CA PHE A 73 -2.79 3.37 0.52
C PHE A 73 -4.21 3.42 1.07
N CYS A 74 -5.21 2.94 0.31
CA CYS A 74 -6.61 3.09 0.65
C CYS A 74 -7.03 2.09 1.72
N VAL A 75 -6.68 2.42 2.96
CA VAL A 75 -7.29 1.89 4.17
C VAL A 75 -8.44 2.78 4.67
N TYR A 76 -8.76 3.85 3.93
CA TYR A 76 -9.86 4.77 4.22
C TYR A 76 -11.25 4.16 4.01
N HIS A 77 -11.41 3.23 3.06
CA HIS A 77 -12.72 2.69 2.70
C HIS A 77 -12.84 1.21 3.07
N ASN A 78 -13.86 0.87 3.84
CA ASN A 78 -14.19 -0.49 4.24
C ASN A 78 -14.25 -1.43 3.02
N PHE A 79 -13.46 -2.50 3.03
CA PHE A 79 -13.51 -3.60 2.04
C PHE A 79 -14.92 -4.16 1.80
N ARG A 80 -15.84 -3.96 2.74
CA ARG A 80 -17.19 -4.53 2.69
C ARG A 80 -18.13 -3.83 1.69
N HIS A 81 -17.86 -2.60 1.22
CA HIS A 81 -18.91 -1.76 0.64
C HIS A 81 -18.62 -0.93 -0.62
N PHE A 82 -17.53 -1.12 -1.39
CA PHE A 82 -17.30 -0.24 -2.57
C PHE A 82 -17.29 -0.92 -3.95
N LYS A 83 -18.23 -0.44 -4.78
CA LYS A 83 -18.35 -0.58 -6.24
C LYS A 83 -17.57 0.50 -7.03
N ARG A 84 -16.67 1.27 -6.39
CA ARG A 84 -15.94 2.38 -7.07
C ARG A 84 -14.46 2.07 -7.21
N SER A 85 -13.98 2.10 -8.45
CA SER A 85 -12.64 1.74 -8.92
C SER A 85 -11.58 2.85 -8.84
N ALA A 86 -11.95 4.05 -8.38
CA ALA A 86 -11.06 5.22 -8.40
C ALA A 86 -10.96 5.87 -7.01
N CYS A 87 -9.77 5.82 -6.40
CA CYS A 87 -9.44 6.60 -5.21
C CYS A 87 -9.45 8.10 -5.60
N LYS A 88 -10.36 8.89 -5.02
CA LYS A 88 -10.41 10.35 -5.20
C LYS A 88 -9.77 11.13 -4.04
N GLY A 89 -9.23 10.44 -3.03
CA GLY A 89 -8.86 11.02 -1.74
C GLY A 89 -7.37 11.17 -1.45
N CYS A 90 -6.47 10.64 -2.28
CA CYS A 90 -5.01 10.85 -2.15
C CYS A 90 -4.32 10.91 -3.52
N ASP A 91 -3.17 11.58 -3.59
CA ASP A 91 -2.47 11.77 -4.86
C ASP A 91 -1.78 10.49 -5.35
N TYR A 92 -1.42 9.56 -4.45
CA TYR A 92 -0.98 8.22 -4.87
C TYR A 92 -2.01 7.52 -5.77
N GLY A 93 -3.30 7.60 -5.43
CA GLY A 93 -4.36 7.01 -6.24
C GLY A 93 -4.49 7.66 -7.62
N LYS A 94 -4.11 8.95 -7.75
CA LYS A 94 -4.04 9.66 -9.02
C LYS A 94 -2.81 9.25 -9.83
N ARG A 95 -1.66 9.06 -9.17
CA ARG A 95 -0.40 8.66 -9.81
C ARG A 95 -0.42 7.21 -10.28
N HIS A 96 -0.81 6.29 -9.40
CA HIS A 96 -0.62 4.85 -9.61
C HIS A 96 -1.94 4.06 -9.80
N GLY A 97 -3.11 4.68 -9.61
CA GLY A 97 -4.40 3.98 -9.67
C GLY A 97 -4.92 3.70 -11.09
N LEU A 98 -6.04 2.98 -11.18
CA LEU A 98 -6.68 2.56 -12.45
C LEU A 98 -7.14 3.69 -13.39
N CYS A 99 -6.97 4.95 -13.02
CA CYS A 99 -7.50 6.12 -13.73
C CYS A 99 -6.65 6.58 -14.94
N GLY A 100 -5.68 5.77 -15.38
CA GLY A 100 -4.87 6.07 -16.57
C GLY A 100 -5.69 6.13 -17.86
N SER A 101 -5.23 6.91 -18.83
CA SER A 101 -5.81 7.04 -20.18
C SER A 101 -5.02 6.20 -21.20
N LYS A 102 -5.49 6.14 -22.46
CA LYS A 102 -4.70 5.52 -23.55
C LYS A 102 -3.37 6.26 -23.82
N SER A 103 -3.29 7.56 -23.51
CA SER A 103 -2.10 8.39 -23.72
C SER A 103 -1.15 8.45 -22.51
N LYS A 104 -1.65 8.11 -21.32
CA LYS A 104 -0.86 7.88 -20.09
C LYS A 104 -1.37 6.59 -19.43
N PRO A 105 -0.85 5.41 -19.82
CA PRO A 105 -1.25 4.16 -19.19
C PRO A 105 -0.97 4.21 -17.70
N ASN A 106 -1.87 3.66 -16.88
CA ASN A 106 -1.65 3.62 -15.44
C ASN A 106 -0.61 2.58 -15.06
N ASP A 107 0.18 2.89 -14.02
CA ASP A 107 1.20 1.98 -13.50
C ASP A 107 0.61 0.65 -13.04
N TYR A 108 -0.63 0.68 -12.53
CA TYR A 108 -1.33 -0.53 -12.11
C TYR A 108 -1.45 -1.58 -13.23
N ALA A 109 -1.82 -1.18 -14.45
CA ALA A 109 -1.93 -2.09 -15.59
C ALA A 109 -0.56 -2.66 -15.99
N THR A 110 0.50 -1.85 -15.87
CA THR A 110 1.88 -2.31 -16.09
C THR A 110 2.28 -3.34 -15.04
N ILE A 111 1.99 -3.09 -13.76
CA ILE A 111 2.25 -4.03 -12.67
C ILE A 111 1.45 -5.33 -12.87
N MET A 112 0.18 -5.27 -13.25
CA MET A 112 -0.64 -6.46 -13.50
C MET A 112 -0.13 -7.30 -14.68
N ARG A 113 0.38 -6.67 -15.74
CA ARG A 113 1.04 -7.40 -16.83
C ARG A 113 2.30 -8.11 -16.35
N ALA A 114 3.10 -7.48 -15.49
CA ALA A 114 4.28 -8.11 -14.91
C ALA A 114 3.92 -9.36 -14.08
N PHE A 115 2.83 -9.33 -13.31
CA PHE A 115 2.29 -10.53 -12.65
C PHE A 115 1.95 -11.64 -13.65
N GLY A 116 1.27 -11.30 -14.75
CA GLY A 116 0.95 -12.25 -15.82
C GLY A 116 2.19 -12.90 -16.44
N TYR A 117 3.23 -12.12 -16.71
CA TYR A 117 4.50 -12.63 -17.24
C TYR A 117 5.27 -13.49 -16.24
N ALA A 118 5.21 -13.16 -14.95
CA ALA A 118 5.86 -13.92 -13.90
C ALA A 118 5.10 -15.21 -13.50
N GLY A 119 3.88 -15.43 -14.03
CA GLY A 119 3.03 -16.54 -13.60
C GLY A 119 2.54 -16.41 -12.15
N GLU A 120 2.59 -15.19 -11.60
CA GLU A 120 2.27 -14.90 -10.20
C GLU A 120 0.84 -14.38 -10.06
N ASN A 121 0.15 -14.77 -8.99
CA ASN A 121 -1.21 -14.30 -8.74
C ASN A 121 -1.20 -13.01 -7.90
N PRO A 122 -1.61 -11.84 -8.46
CA PRO A 122 -1.56 -10.57 -7.75
C PRO A 122 -2.40 -10.57 -6.46
N LEU A 123 -3.48 -11.34 -6.39
CA LEU A 123 -4.36 -11.44 -5.22
C LEU A 123 -3.78 -12.32 -4.09
N ARG A 124 -2.75 -13.12 -4.39
CA ARG A 124 -2.10 -14.04 -3.43
C ARG A 124 -0.63 -13.74 -3.16
N PHE A 125 0.01 -12.93 -4.00
CA PHE A 125 1.43 -12.60 -3.91
C PHE A 125 1.84 -12.08 -2.53
N PHE A 126 1.10 -11.12 -1.99
CA PHE A 126 1.24 -10.67 -0.61
C PHE A 126 0.21 -11.35 0.28
N THR A 127 0.54 -12.48 0.89
CA THR A 127 -0.38 -13.16 1.81
C THR A 127 -0.69 -12.31 3.04
N ASP A 128 -1.79 -12.61 3.75
CA ASP A 128 -2.07 -11.93 5.02
C ASP A 128 -0.95 -12.18 6.04
N SER A 129 -0.35 -13.38 6.05
CA SER A 129 0.79 -13.70 6.90
C SER A 129 2.04 -12.86 6.57
N TYR A 130 2.29 -12.59 5.28
CA TYR A 130 3.34 -11.67 4.86
C TYR A 130 3.09 -10.27 5.44
N TYR A 131 1.88 -9.72 5.30
CA TYR A 131 1.55 -8.41 5.84
C TYR A 131 1.63 -8.34 7.35
N ARG A 132 1.19 -9.39 8.07
CA ARG A 132 1.30 -9.46 9.53
C ARG A 132 2.77 -9.40 9.96
N ARG A 133 3.64 -10.19 9.33
CA ARG A 133 5.08 -10.17 9.64
C ARG A 133 5.70 -8.81 9.36
N LEU A 134 5.40 -8.23 8.20
CA LEU A 134 5.89 -6.91 7.80
C LEU A 134 5.48 -5.81 8.79
N ILE A 135 4.19 -5.76 9.16
CA ILE A 135 3.69 -4.78 10.12
C ILE A 135 4.38 -4.98 11.48
N SER A 136 4.42 -6.20 12.00
CA SER A 136 5.04 -6.47 13.31
C SER A 136 6.53 -6.11 13.33
N GLY A 137 7.26 -6.34 12.22
CA GLY A 137 8.65 -5.93 12.08
C GLY A 137 8.81 -4.41 12.16
N ILE A 138 8.06 -3.68 11.32
CA ILE A 138 8.08 -2.20 11.31
C ILE A 138 7.70 -1.61 12.68
N GLU A 139 6.70 -2.18 13.35
CA GLU A 139 6.29 -1.69 14.68
C GLU A 139 7.36 -1.92 15.74
N LYS A 140 8.06 -3.06 15.67
CA LYS A 140 9.19 -3.35 16.54
C LYS A 140 10.32 -2.35 16.31
N ASP A 141 10.71 -2.13 15.06
CA ASP A 141 11.83 -1.27 14.68
C ASP A 141 11.57 0.21 15.01
N LEU A 142 10.32 0.65 14.90
CA LEU A 142 9.92 2.04 15.17
C LEU A 142 9.36 2.26 16.58
N HIS A 143 9.37 1.23 17.43
CA HIS A 143 8.79 1.26 18.79
C HIS A 143 7.35 1.80 18.79
N ILE A 144 6.50 1.23 17.93
CA ILE A 144 5.06 1.54 17.84
C ILE A 144 4.31 0.48 18.65
N TYR A 145 3.64 0.90 19.71
CA TYR A 145 2.92 0.00 20.60
C TYR A 145 1.41 0.16 20.48
N TRP A 146 0.67 -0.85 20.93
CA TRP A 146 -0.79 -0.91 20.78
C TRP A 146 -1.51 0.30 21.40
N TRP A 147 -1.04 0.79 22.55
CA TRP A 147 -1.61 1.95 23.25
C TRP A 147 -1.40 3.27 22.48
N MET A 148 -0.49 3.32 21.51
CA MET A 148 -0.26 4.53 20.70
C MET A 148 -1.28 4.68 19.56
N LEU A 149 -2.09 3.65 19.29
CA LEU A 149 -3.10 3.63 18.22
C LEU A 149 -4.48 4.12 18.69
N TRP A 150 -4.63 4.34 19.99
CA TRP A 150 -5.84 4.80 20.66
C TRP A 150 -5.52 6.11 21.39
#